data_AF-A0A933G360-F1
#
_entry.id   AF-A0A933G360-F1
#
_cell.length_a   1.000
_cell.length_b   1.000
_cell.length_c   1.000
_cell.angle_alpha   90.00
_cell.angle_beta   90.00
_cell.angle_gamma   90.00
#
_symmetry.space_group_name_H-M   'P 1'
#
loop_
_entity.id
_entity.type
_entity.pdbx_description
1 polymer ?
#
loop_
_entity_poly.entity_id
_entity_poly.type
_entity_poly.pdbx_seq_one_letter_code
_entity_poly.pdbx_strand_id
1 'polypeptide(L)'
;MIAYRTRLGVQACSDSRDILRLLPAKSIDLIITSPPFALLRKKTYGNKDQDSYVNWLLEFGQAALKPLKDTGSFVLDLGGAYQRGKPVRSLYNFRVLIEFCDALGYRLAEEFFWYNPAKLPSPIEWVNKRKLRAKDAVNTVWWLSKTDNPKADVTRVLTAYSHRMKTLLKNPAKFYTPRERPSGHDIADSFGRSGNGGAIPSNLLQIPNTDSNSHYLRTCKALGRGSHPARFPADLPRFFIRFLTDPGDLVVDIFSGSNTTGYVAEELGRQWLSVEIDRHCAALSVVRFMESENTQMIRDHIHAIEAGHTIMLKAPRVSAQPALFY
;
A
#
# COMPACT_ATOMS: atom_id res chain seq x y z
N MET A 1 -0.89 13.15 19.31
CA MET A 1 0.12 12.63 20.28
C MET A 1 1.12 11.77 19.52
N ILE A 2 2.39 11.72 19.91
CA ILE A 2 3.35 10.76 19.34
C ILE A 2 3.35 9.49 20.18
N ALA A 3 3.08 8.36 19.54
CA ALA A 3 3.09 7.05 20.20
C ALA A 3 4.52 6.56 20.39
N TYR A 4 5.28 6.45 19.31
CA TYR A 4 6.70 6.09 19.36
C TYR A 4 7.49 6.68 18.20
N ARG A 5 8.81 6.62 18.34
CA ARG A 5 9.78 7.03 17.33
C ARG A 5 10.82 5.94 17.14
N THR A 6 11.36 5.86 15.94
CA THR A 6 12.62 5.18 15.63
C THR A 6 13.65 6.23 15.22
N ARG A 7 14.80 5.78 14.69
CA ARG A 7 15.76 6.70 14.08
C ARG A 7 15.22 7.35 12.81
N LEU A 8 14.41 6.64 12.03
CA LEU A 8 13.96 7.09 10.71
C LEU A 8 12.51 7.58 10.67
N GLY A 9 11.69 7.33 11.70
CA GLY A 9 10.30 7.75 11.64
C GLY A 9 9.52 7.76 12.93
N VAL A 10 8.24 8.08 12.78
CA VAL A 10 7.34 8.43 13.87
C VAL A 10 5.96 7.81 13.65
N GLN A 11 5.45 7.13 14.67
CA GLN A 11 4.03 6.78 14.75
C GLN A 11 3.30 7.82 15.59
N ALA A 12 2.31 8.48 14.99
CA ALA A 12 1.40 9.40 15.65
C ALA A 12 0.05 8.74 15.95
N CYS A 13 -0.52 9.07 17.11
CA CYS A 13 -1.92 8.84 17.44
C CYS A 13 -2.67 10.18 17.31
N SER A 14 -3.40 10.36 16.21
CA SER A 14 -4.07 11.61 15.85
C SER A 14 -5.06 11.40 14.69
N ASP A 15 -5.91 12.40 14.44
CA ASP A 15 -6.50 12.56 13.11
C ASP A 15 -5.41 12.93 12.10
N SER A 16 -5.33 12.22 10.99
CA SER A 16 -4.30 12.46 9.96
C SER A 16 -4.53 13.74 9.18
N ARG A 17 -5.76 14.27 9.11
CA ARG A 17 -6.02 15.60 8.51
C ARG A 17 -5.27 16.70 9.26
N ASP A 18 -5.26 16.62 10.59
CA ASP A 18 -4.59 17.61 11.42
C ASP A 18 -3.07 17.53 11.27
N ILE A 19 -2.52 16.32 11.23
CA ILE A 19 -1.09 16.10 10.98
C ILE A 19 -0.69 16.62 9.60
N LEU A 20 -1.43 16.28 8.54
CA LEU A 20 -1.14 16.74 7.17
C LEU A 20 -1.12 18.27 7.06
N ARG A 21 -2.04 18.97 7.73
CA ARG A 21 -2.10 20.45 7.73
C ARG A 21 -0.88 21.10 8.39
N LEU A 22 -0.33 20.45 9.42
CA LEU A 22 0.83 20.91 10.17
C LEU A 22 2.16 20.65 9.45
N LEU A 23 2.19 19.71 8.50
CA LEU A 23 3.42 19.42 7.76
C LEU A 23 3.85 20.61 6.87
N PRO A 24 5.16 20.84 6.70
CA PRO A 24 5.66 21.84 5.77
C PRO A 24 5.20 21.55 4.34
N ALA A 25 5.04 22.61 3.55
CA ALA A 25 4.71 22.45 2.14
C ALA A 25 5.82 21.68 1.41
N LYS A 26 5.45 20.84 0.44
CA LYS A 26 6.39 20.07 -0.40
C LYS A 26 7.42 19.27 0.40
N SER A 27 6.99 18.61 1.48
CA SER A 27 7.83 17.77 2.35
C SER A 27 7.67 16.27 2.11
N ILE A 28 6.54 15.81 1.58
CA ILE A 28 6.23 14.39 1.39
C ILE A 28 6.56 13.93 -0.02
N ASP A 29 7.26 12.80 -0.15
CA ASP A 29 7.58 12.15 -1.42
C ASP A 29 6.50 11.12 -1.82
N LEU A 30 6.03 10.33 -0.86
CA LEU A 30 5.02 9.31 -1.09
C LEU A 30 4.02 9.27 0.06
N ILE A 31 2.74 9.35 -0.25
CA ILE A 31 1.66 8.87 0.61
C ILE A 31 1.24 7.51 0.09
N ILE A 32 1.23 6.48 0.93
CA ILE A 32 0.66 5.18 0.57
C ILE A 32 -0.21 4.67 1.72
N THR A 33 -1.45 4.34 1.39
CA THR A 33 -2.45 4.00 2.42
C THR A 33 -3.58 3.13 1.88
N SER A 34 -4.33 2.54 2.81
CA SER A 34 -5.55 1.76 2.56
C SER A 34 -6.59 2.20 3.59
N PRO A 35 -7.55 3.07 3.21
CA PRO A 35 -8.51 3.60 4.16
C PRO A 35 -9.44 2.52 4.73
N PRO A 36 -10.01 2.74 5.93
CA PRO A 36 -11.04 1.85 6.45
C PRO A 36 -12.23 1.74 5.49
N PHE A 37 -12.80 0.54 5.38
CA PHE A 37 -13.95 0.28 4.50
C PHE A 37 -15.20 1.04 4.94
N ALA A 38 -15.93 1.61 3.96
CA ALA A 38 -17.21 2.30 4.18
C ALA A 38 -18.22 1.48 5.01
N LEU A 39 -18.28 0.16 4.77
CA LEU A 39 -19.27 -0.75 5.35
C LEU A 39 -19.10 -1.04 6.85
N LEU A 40 -18.01 -0.60 7.49
CA LEU A 40 -17.76 -0.78 8.92
C LEU A 40 -18.48 0.25 9.79
N ARG A 41 -19.00 1.35 9.22
CA ARG A 41 -19.78 2.34 9.95
C ARG A 41 -21.26 1.98 9.88
N LYS A 42 -21.82 1.43 10.96
CA LYS A 42 -23.28 1.28 11.11
C LYS A 42 -23.93 2.67 11.05
N LYS A 43 -24.80 2.92 10.06
CA LYS A 43 -26.02 3.75 10.16
C LYS A 43 -26.89 3.64 8.89
N THR A 44 -28.15 4.01 9.04
CA THR A 44 -29.32 3.65 8.23
C THR A 44 -29.53 4.60 7.04
N TYR A 45 -30.06 4.06 5.93
CA TYR A 45 -30.57 4.72 4.70
C TYR A 45 -29.57 4.95 3.53
N GLY A 46 -29.98 4.48 2.34
CA GLY A 46 -29.17 4.36 1.12
C GLY A 46 -28.88 5.67 0.38
N ASN A 47 -27.92 5.59 -0.55
CA ASN A 47 -27.22 6.65 -1.30
C ASN A 47 -26.34 7.61 -0.49
N LYS A 48 -26.73 8.01 0.73
CA LYS A 48 -25.88 8.89 1.54
C LYS A 48 -24.53 8.27 1.92
N ASP A 49 -24.42 6.96 2.01
CA ASP A 49 -23.21 6.25 2.49
C ASP A 49 -21.99 6.34 1.54
N GLN A 50 -22.21 6.19 0.23
CA GLN A 50 -21.10 6.24 -0.75
C GLN A 50 -20.59 7.66 -0.93
N ASP A 51 -21.47 8.62 -1.17
CA ASP A 51 -21.08 10.01 -1.38
C ASP A 51 -20.47 10.60 -0.09
N SER A 52 -20.99 10.22 1.09
CA SER A 52 -20.36 10.61 2.36
C SER A 52 -18.96 10.01 2.54
N TYR A 53 -18.74 8.77 2.09
CA TYR A 53 -17.41 8.15 2.14
C TYR A 53 -16.43 8.82 1.17
N VAL A 54 -16.87 9.09 -0.06
CA VAL A 54 -16.06 9.80 -1.06
C VAL A 54 -15.69 11.18 -0.53
N ASN A 55 -16.67 11.96 -0.07
CA ASN A 55 -16.43 13.29 0.52
C ASN A 55 -15.50 13.23 1.73
N TRP A 56 -15.71 12.28 2.63
CA TRP A 56 -14.82 12.07 3.77
C TRP A 56 -13.39 11.80 3.34
N LEU A 57 -13.16 10.98 2.31
CA LEU A 57 -11.82 10.66 1.82
C LEU A 57 -11.18 11.83 1.06
N LEU A 58 -11.97 12.62 0.33
CA LEU A 58 -11.52 13.85 -0.34
C LEU A 58 -10.92 14.85 0.65
N GLU A 59 -11.41 14.92 1.89
CA GLU A 59 -10.82 15.80 2.91
C GLU A 59 -9.35 15.47 3.20
N PHE A 60 -8.97 14.19 3.12
CA PHE A 60 -7.57 13.76 3.29
C PHE A 60 -6.74 14.07 2.04
N GLY A 61 -7.30 13.84 0.86
CA GLY A 61 -6.68 14.25 -0.41
C GLY A 61 -6.39 15.75 -0.43
N GLN A 62 -7.37 16.58 -0.07
CA GLN A 62 -7.22 18.03 0.01
C GLN A 62 -6.16 18.45 1.03
N ALA A 63 -6.13 17.82 2.21
CA ALA A 63 -5.12 18.10 3.22
C ALA A 63 -3.70 17.69 2.79
N ALA A 64 -3.57 16.67 1.93
CA ALA A 64 -2.31 16.17 1.42
C ALA A 64 -1.69 17.05 0.31
N LEU A 65 -2.48 17.86 -0.42
CA LEU A 65 -1.99 18.67 -1.54
C LEU A 65 -0.85 19.62 -1.16
N LYS A 66 -0.95 20.31 -0.01
CA LYS A 66 0.09 21.24 0.46
C LYS A 66 1.42 20.52 0.76
N PRO A 67 1.45 19.50 1.64
CA PRO A 67 2.69 18.85 2.01
C PRO A 67 3.26 17.92 0.93
N LEU A 68 2.46 17.43 -0.02
CA LEU A 68 2.97 16.60 -1.12
C LEU A 68 3.89 17.42 -2.05
N LYS A 69 5.07 16.88 -2.37
CA LYS A 69 5.98 17.48 -3.36
C LYS A 69 5.36 17.49 -4.75
N ASP A 70 5.84 18.36 -5.63
CA ASP A 70 5.37 18.41 -7.03
C ASP A 70 5.69 17.10 -7.77
N THR A 71 6.79 16.45 -7.41
CA THR A 71 7.18 15.09 -7.85
C THR A 71 6.56 13.98 -6.99
N GLY A 72 5.76 14.32 -5.99
CA GLY A 72 5.24 13.39 -5.00
C GLY A 72 4.05 12.59 -5.50
N SER A 73 3.90 11.38 -4.96
CA SER A 73 2.83 10.43 -5.29
C SER A 73 1.90 10.18 -4.12
N PHE A 74 0.62 9.93 -4.44
CA PHE A 74 -0.41 9.47 -3.51
C PHE A 74 -0.94 8.13 -4.04
N VAL A 75 -0.58 7.04 -3.38
CA VAL A 75 -1.01 5.68 -3.73
C VAL A 75 -2.12 5.22 -2.79
N LEU A 76 -3.26 4.86 -3.35
CA LEU A 76 -4.47 4.54 -2.61
C LEU A 76 -5.00 3.14 -2.95
N ASP A 77 -4.91 2.20 -2.01
CA ASP A 77 -5.53 0.86 -2.12
C ASP A 77 -6.99 0.89 -1.66
N LEU A 78 -7.90 0.46 -2.53
CA LEU A 78 -9.33 0.34 -2.24
C LEU A 78 -9.86 -1.04 -2.66
N GLY A 79 -10.47 -1.73 -1.69
CA GLY A 79 -11.11 -3.01 -1.93
C GLY A 79 -12.52 -2.86 -2.51
N GLY A 80 -12.89 -3.79 -3.39
CA GLY A 80 -14.25 -3.88 -3.90
C GLY A 80 -15.32 -4.10 -2.81
N ALA A 81 -16.54 -3.60 -3.07
CA ALA A 81 -17.69 -3.84 -2.21
C ALA A 81 -18.95 -4.13 -3.03
N TYR A 82 -19.88 -4.90 -2.45
CA TYR A 82 -21.23 -5.09 -2.98
C TYR A 82 -22.21 -4.16 -2.27
N GLN A 83 -23.25 -3.73 -2.98
CA GLN A 83 -24.38 -3.04 -2.38
C GLN A 83 -25.12 -3.98 -1.43
N ARG A 84 -25.59 -3.43 -0.30
CA ARG A 84 -26.27 -4.22 0.74
C ARG A 84 -27.46 -4.97 0.15
N GLY A 85 -27.48 -6.30 0.35
CA GLY A 85 -28.58 -7.16 -0.07
C GLY A 85 -28.72 -7.38 -1.58
N LYS A 86 -27.79 -6.88 -2.41
CA LYS A 86 -27.86 -6.99 -3.87
C LYS A 86 -26.55 -7.57 -4.45
N PRO A 87 -26.60 -8.39 -5.51
CA PRO A 87 -25.41 -8.86 -6.23
C PRO A 87 -24.86 -7.79 -7.21
N VAL A 88 -24.90 -6.52 -6.79
CA VAL A 88 -24.49 -5.34 -7.57
C VAL A 88 -23.31 -4.70 -6.87
N ARG A 89 -22.28 -4.29 -7.62
CA ARG A 89 -21.09 -3.64 -7.06
C ARG A 89 -21.39 -2.21 -6.62
N SER A 90 -20.73 -1.78 -5.56
CA SER A 90 -20.57 -0.36 -5.25
C SER A 90 -19.56 0.24 -6.23
N LEU A 91 -19.76 1.49 -6.63
CA LEU A 91 -18.84 2.22 -7.50
C LEU A 91 -17.94 3.19 -6.73
N TYR A 92 -17.99 3.16 -5.40
CA TYR A 92 -17.36 4.16 -4.54
C TYR A 92 -15.86 4.34 -4.82
N ASN A 93 -15.13 3.25 -5.08
CA ASN A 93 -13.69 3.29 -5.34
C ASN A 93 -13.35 3.99 -6.67
N PHE A 94 -14.23 3.90 -7.67
CA PHE A 94 -14.11 4.65 -8.92
C PHE A 94 -14.54 6.12 -8.75
N ARG A 95 -15.57 6.38 -7.95
CA ARG A 95 -15.98 7.76 -7.61
C ARG A 95 -14.86 8.50 -6.88
N VAL A 96 -14.17 7.85 -5.94
CA VAL A 96 -12.98 8.42 -5.29
C VAL A 96 -11.93 8.84 -6.33
N LEU A 97 -11.60 7.97 -7.30
CA LEU A 97 -10.64 8.30 -8.34
C LEU A 97 -11.07 9.55 -9.13
N ILE A 98 -12.31 9.55 -9.63
CA ILE A 98 -12.86 10.65 -10.43
C ILE A 98 -12.80 11.96 -9.64
N GLU A 99 -13.29 11.97 -8.40
CA GLU A 99 -13.32 13.19 -7.58
C GLU A 99 -11.91 13.67 -7.17
N PHE A 100 -10.96 12.77 -6.94
CA PHE A 100 -9.57 13.17 -6.70
C PHE A 100 -8.97 13.90 -7.92
N CYS A 101 -9.30 13.45 -9.14
CA CYS A 101 -8.85 14.11 -10.36
C CYS A 101 -9.61 15.41 -10.62
N ASP A 102 -10.95 15.35 -10.67
CA ASP A 102 -11.80 16.43 -11.14
C ASP A 102 -11.97 17.55 -10.11
N ALA A 103 -12.13 17.19 -8.82
CA ALA A 103 -12.39 18.18 -7.76
C ALA A 103 -11.11 18.67 -7.08
N LEU A 104 -10.12 17.79 -6.87
CA LEU A 104 -8.87 18.13 -6.17
C LEU A 104 -7.70 18.41 -7.12
N GLY A 105 -7.82 18.08 -8.41
CA GLY A 105 -6.79 18.35 -9.40
C GLY A 105 -5.59 17.41 -9.35
N TYR A 106 -5.70 16.21 -8.76
CA TYR A 106 -4.68 15.17 -8.91
C TYR A 106 -4.60 14.70 -10.38
N ARG A 107 -3.53 13.97 -10.71
CA ARG A 107 -3.40 13.20 -11.95
C ARG A 107 -3.42 11.72 -11.63
N LEU A 108 -4.11 10.91 -12.42
CA LEU A 108 -3.89 9.48 -12.42
C LEU A 108 -2.62 9.20 -13.22
N ALA A 109 -1.53 8.85 -12.52
CA ALA A 109 -0.27 8.49 -13.18
C ALA A 109 -0.40 7.12 -13.86
N GLU A 110 -0.94 6.14 -13.14
CA GLU A 110 -1.27 4.82 -13.67
C GLU A 110 -2.27 4.11 -12.73
N GLU A 111 -3.19 3.32 -13.27
CA GLU A 111 -3.96 2.38 -12.48
C GLU A 111 -3.20 1.08 -12.22
N PHE A 112 -3.18 0.65 -10.96
CA PHE A 112 -2.69 -0.65 -10.55
C PHE A 112 -3.84 -1.52 -10.01
N PHE A 113 -3.68 -2.83 -10.14
CA PHE A 113 -4.60 -3.82 -9.63
C PHE A 113 -3.86 -4.78 -8.73
N TRP A 114 -4.28 -4.89 -7.47
CA TRP A 114 -3.71 -5.89 -6.57
C TRP A 114 -4.58 -7.14 -6.57
N TYR A 115 -4.09 -8.21 -7.17
CA TYR A 115 -4.68 -9.54 -7.10
C TYR A 115 -4.18 -10.30 -5.86
N ASN A 116 -5.09 -10.60 -4.95
CA ASN A 116 -4.83 -11.45 -3.80
C ASN A 116 -5.38 -12.87 -4.04
N PRO A 117 -4.54 -13.83 -4.47
CA PRO A 117 -4.99 -15.20 -4.73
C PRO A 117 -5.54 -15.89 -3.49
N ALA A 118 -5.14 -15.47 -2.28
CA ALA A 118 -5.55 -16.06 -1.02
C ALA A 118 -6.83 -15.46 -0.41
N LYS A 119 -7.46 -14.47 -1.05
CA LYS A 119 -8.73 -13.89 -0.56
C LYS A 119 -9.79 -15.00 -0.45
N LEU A 120 -10.64 -15.02 0.56
CA LEU A 120 -11.71 -16.03 0.64
C LEU A 120 -12.80 -15.74 -0.41
N PRO A 121 -13.52 -16.76 -0.91
CA PRO A 121 -14.65 -16.56 -1.81
C PRO A 121 -15.79 -15.82 -1.09
N SER A 122 -15.82 -14.49 -1.23
CA SER A 122 -16.77 -13.60 -0.57
C SER A 122 -17.35 -12.58 -1.57
N PRO A 123 -18.59 -12.07 -1.34
CA PRO A 123 -19.55 -12.46 -0.30
C PRO A 123 -20.13 -13.86 -0.50
N ILE A 124 -20.24 -14.64 0.59
CA ILE A 124 -20.65 -16.06 0.57
C ILE A 124 -22.00 -16.27 -0.15
N GLU A 125 -22.96 -15.36 0.05
CA GLU A 125 -24.29 -15.43 -0.55
C GLU A 125 -24.24 -15.46 -2.09
N TRP A 126 -23.45 -14.56 -2.69
CA TRP A 126 -23.38 -14.40 -4.14
C TRP A 126 -22.40 -15.36 -4.81
N VAL A 127 -21.31 -15.72 -4.10
CA VAL A 127 -20.23 -16.55 -4.64
C VAL A 127 -20.44 -18.03 -4.36
N ASN A 128 -20.56 -18.45 -3.09
CA ASN A 128 -20.61 -19.88 -2.74
C ASN A 128 -22.04 -20.45 -2.77
N LYS A 129 -23.02 -19.72 -2.23
CA LYS A 129 -24.41 -20.21 -2.12
C LYS A 129 -25.14 -20.16 -3.45
N ARG A 130 -25.30 -18.96 -4.02
CA ARG A 130 -26.06 -18.78 -5.27
C ARG A 130 -25.23 -18.95 -6.55
N LYS A 131 -23.90 -18.95 -6.47
CA LYS A 131 -22.98 -19.11 -7.61
C LYS A 131 -23.24 -18.12 -8.77
N LEU A 132 -23.60 -16.88 -8.43
CA LEU A 132 -23.93 -15.82 -9.39
C LEU A 132 -22.74 -14.93 -9.77
N ARG A 133 -21.67 -14.96 -8.97
CA ARG A 133 -20.52 -14.08 -9.08
C ARG A 133 -19.22 -14.85 -8.88
N ALA A 134 -18.17 -14.41 -9.56
CA ALA A 134 -16.81 -14.86 -9.31
C ALA A 134 -16.28 -14.31 -7.98
N LYS A 135 -15.18 -14.89 -7.51
CA LYS A 135 -14.44 -14.46 -6.33
C LYS A 135 -13.94 -13.02 -6.50
N ASP A 136 -14.30 -12.13 -5.57
CA ASP A 136 -13.82 -10.75 -5.53
C ASP A 136 -12.38 -10.70 -4.97
N ALA A 137 -11.39 -11.02 -5.82
CA ALA A 137 -9.99 -11.19 -5.43
C ALA A 137 -9.09 -10.00 -5.72
N VAL A 138 -9.60 -8.94 -6.35
CA VAL A 138 -8.80 -7.83 -6.87
C VAL A 138 -9.20 -6.52 -6.19
N ASN A 139 -8.21 -5.80 -5.68
CA ASN A 139 -8.36 -4.42 -5.23
C ASN A 139 -7.88 -3.47 -6.33
N THR A 140 -8.48 -2.27 -6.38
CA THR A 140 -7.99 -1.17 -7.21
C THR A 140 -6.96 -0.37 -6.41
N VAL A 141 -5.80 -0.12 -6.99
CA VAL A 141 -4.73 0.70 -6.40
C VAL A 141 -4.51 1.90 -7.32
N TRP A 142 -4.91 3.08 -6.87
CA TRP A 142 -4.78 4.30 -7.67
C TRP A 142 -3.45 4.96 -7.36
N TRP A 143 -2.53 4.99 -8.33
CA TRP A 143 -1.33 5.83 -8.24
C TRP A 143 -1.68 7.21 -8.78
N LEU A 144 -1.96 8.11 -7.85
CA LEU A 144 -2.21 9.51 -8.12
C LEU A 144 -0.91 10.30 -7.95
N SER A 145 -0.78 11.40 -8.67
CA SER A 145 0.35 12.34 -8.55
C SER A 145 -0.13 13.78 -8.48
N LYS A 146 0.70 14.64 -7.89
CA LYS A 146 0.41 16.07 -7.79
C LYS A 146 0.54 16.80 -9.13
N THR A 147 1.45 16.32 -9.98
CA THR A 147 1.71 16.86 -11.31
C THR A 147 1.83 15.72 -12.32
N ASP A 148 1.97 16.06 -13.59
CA ASP A 148 2.05 15.09 -14.69
C ASP A 148 3.34 14.25 -14.65
N ASN A 149 4.36 14.68 -13.89
CA ASN A 149 5.68 14.04 -13.85
C ASN A 149 6.07 13.67 -12.40
N PRO A 150 5.40 12.69 -11.77
CA PRO A 150 5.84 12.17 -10.48
C PRO A 150 7.22 11.51 -10.60
N LYS A 151 7.95 11.48 -9.49
CA LYS A 151 9.16 10.67 -9.36
C LYS A 151 8.80 9.20 -9.47
N ALA A 152 9.45 8.50 -10.41
CA ALA A 152 9.29 7.06 -10.59
C ALA A 152 10.53 6.47 -11.25
N ASP A 153 10.94 5.28 -10.81
CA ASP A 153 12.02 4.51 -11.43
C ASP A 153 11.68 3.01 -11.44
N VAL A 154 11.13 2.57 -12.57
CA VAL A 154 10.64 1.19 -12.74
C VAL A 154 11.75 0.16 -12.68
N THR A 155 13.01 0.57 -12.88
CA THR A 155 14.16 -0.34 -12.83
C THR A 155 14.40 -0.92 -11.43
N ARG A 156 13.82 -0.29 -10.40
CA ARG A 156 13.91 -0.72 -8.98
C ARG A 156 12.92 -1.80 -8.60
N VAL A 157 11.97 -2.09 -9.49
CA VAL A 157 10.89 -3.07 -9.29
C VAL A 157 10.77 -4.05 -10.45
N LEU A 158 11.87 -4.27 -11.16
CA LEU A 158 11.92 -5.27 -12.23
C LEU A 158 11.62 -6.67 -11.68
N THR A 159 10.91 -7.43 -12.50
CA THR A 159 10.62 -8.84 -12.26
C THR A 159 11.70 -9.71 -12.90
N ALA A 160 11.98 -10.86 -12.29
CA ALA A 160 12.90 -11.79 -12.89
C ALA A 160 12.37 -12.26 -14.26
N TYR A 161 13.23 -12.29 -15.27
CA TYR A 161 12.85 -12.87 -16.56
C TYR A 161 12.41 -14.32 -16.39
N SER A 162 11.33 -14.69 -17.09
CA SER A 162 10.90 -16.09 -17.20
C SER A 162 12.00 -16.95 -17.81
N HIS A 163 11.98 -18.26 -17.54
CA HIS A 163 12.96 -19.19 -18.12
C HIS A 163 12.96 -19.11 -19.65
N ARG A 164 11.77 -19.02 -20.27
CA ARG A 164 11.61 -18.84 -21.72
C ARG A 164 12.24 -17.54 -22.21
N MET A 165 12.04 -16.44 -21.49
CA MET A 165 12.63 -15.15 -21.87
C MET A 165 14.15 -15.16 -21.74
N LYS A 166 14.69 -15.76 -20.67
CA LYS A 166 16.14 -15.98 -20.53
C LYS A 166 16.71 -16.80 -21.70
N THR A 167 16.01 -17.83 -22.15
CA THR A 167 16.41 -18.63 -23.31
C THR A 167 16.36 -17.84 -24.62
N LEU A 168 15.31 -17.02 -24.80
CA LEU A 168 15.20 -16.12 -25.96
C LEU A 168 16.37 -15.12 -26.00
N LEU A 169 16.66 -14.45 -24.87
CA LEU A 169 17.73 -13.45 -24.76
C LEU A 169 19.13 -14.04 -25.02
N LYS A 170 19.34 -15.35 -24.83
CA LYS A 170 20.60 -16.02 -25.16
C LYS A 170 20.83 -16.17 -26.67
N ASN A 171 19.76 -16.30 -27.46
CA ASN A 171 19.87 -16.42 -28.92
C ASN A 171 18.66 -15.79 -29.62
N PRO A 172 18.55 -14.44 -29.62
CA PRO A 172 17.37 -13.74 -30.14
C PRO A 172 17.10 -14.08 -31.60
N ALA A 173 18.14 -14.14 -32.44
CA ALA A 173 18.04 -14.43 -33.87
C ALA A 173 17.45 -15.82 -34.19
N LYS A 174 17.63 -16.81 -33.29
CA LYS A 174 17.05 -18.15 -33.45
C LYS A 174 15.56 -18.19 -33.09
N PHE A 175 15.13 -17.38 -32.13
CA PHE A 175 13.79 -17.46 -31.54
C PHE A 175 12.87 -16.31 -31.92
N TYR A 176 13.41 -15.27 -32.55
CA TYR A 176 12.67 -14.09 -32.95
C TYR A 176 13.13 -13.61 -34.33
N THR A 177 12.20 -13.58 -35.28
CA THR A 177 12.37 -12.91 -36.56
C THR A 177 11.45 -11.69 -36.53
N PRO A 178 11.98 -10.46 -36.68
CA PRO A 178 11.15 -9.27 -36.78
C PRO A 178 10.09 -9.46 -37.86
N ARG A 179 8.84 -9.20 -37.49
CA ARG A 179 7.72 -9.17 -38.42
C ARG A 179 6.85 -7.98 -38.08
N GLU A 180 6.43 -7.28 -39.11
CA GLU A 180 5.38 -6.28 -39.01
C GLU A 180 4.11 -6.96 -38.47
N ARG A 181 3.70 -6.55 -37.27
CA ARG A 181 2.45 -7.05 -36.70
C ARG A 181 1.29 -6.29 -37.33
N PRO A 182 0.11 -6.91 -37.51
CA PRO A 182 -1.09 -6.22 -37.99
C PRO A 182 -1.50 -4.99 -37.15
N SER A 183 -1.00 -4.91 -35.91
CA SER A 183 -1.19 -3.79 -34.99
C SER A 183 -0.21 -2.62 -35.19
N GLY A 184 0.61 -2.64 -36.25
CA GLY A 184 1.57 -1.57 -36.58
C GLY A 184 2.76 -1.42 -35.63
N HIS A 185 2.93 -2.34 -34.67
CA HIS A 185 4.06 -2.33 -33.75
C HIS A 185 5.26 -3.03 -34.40
N ASP A 186 6.26 -2.23 -34.76
CA ASP A 186 7.57 -2.73 -35.17
C ASP A 186 8.44 -2.99 -33.95
N ILE A 187 8.88 -4.23 -33.77
CA ILE A 187 9.79 -4.60 -32.69
C ILE A 187 11.20 -4.41 -33.25
N ALA A 188 11.75 -3.23 -33.01
CA ALA A 188 13.10 -2.86 -33.44
C ALA A 188 14.14 -3.91 -32.99
N ASP A 189 15.21 -4.05 -33.79
CA ASP A 189 16.33 -4.99 -33.56
C ASP A 189 16.98 -4.88 -32.16
N SER A 190 16.73 -3.79 -31.44
CA SER A 190 17.11 -3.61 -30.04
C SER A 190 16.43 -4.55 -29.04
N PHE A 191 15.41 -5.31 -29.45
CA PHE A 191 14.71 -6.30 -28.60
C PHE A 191 15.65 -7.37 -28.01
N GLY A 192 16.78 -7.63 -28.65
CA GLY A 192 17.78 -8.59 -28.20
C GLY A 192 18.82 -8.06 -27.20
N ARG A 193 18.75 -6.80 -26.76
CA ARG A 193 19.73 -6.25 -25.80
C ARG A 193 19.59 -6.95 -24.45
N SER A 194 20.59 -7.75 -24.11
CA SER A 194 20.78 -8.32 -22.78
C SER A 194 21.33 -7.27 -21.82
N GLY A 195 21.01 -7.37 -20.52
CA GLY A 195 21.59 -6.50 -19.48
C GLY A 195 20.63 -5.58 -18.72
N ASN A 196 19.33 -5.53 -19.07
CA ASN A 196 18.36 -4.65 -18.42
C ASN A 196 17.96 -5.05 -16.98
N GLY A 197 18.64 -6.01 -16.34
CA GLY A 197 18.37 -6.45 -14.96
C GLY A 197 17.12 -7.31 -14.73
N GLY A 198 16.06 -7.14 -15.53
CA GLY A 198 14.80 -7.88 -15.43
C GLY A 198 13.73 -7.34 -16.38
N ALA A 199 12.52 -7.91 -16.31
CA ALA A 199 11.36 -7.45 -17.06
C ALA A 199 10.62 -6.35 -16.30
N ILE A 200 10.14 -5.34 -17.03
CA ILE A 200 9.23 -4.31 -16.49
C ILE A 200 7.98 -5.03 -15.93
N PRO A 201 7.60 -4.80 -14.65
CA PRO A 201 6.40 -5.39 -14.08
C PRO A 201 5.14 -4.91 -14.80
N SER A 202 4.09 -5.71 -14.79
CA SER A 202 2.76 -5.24 -15.20
C SER A 202 2.08 -4.46 -14.08
N ASN A 203 1.04 -3.71 -14.44
CA ASN A 203 0.17 -3.03 -13.49
C ASN A 203 -0.79 -3.97 -12.73
N LEU A 204 -0.66 -5.30 -12.88
CA LEU A 204 -1.36 -6.32 -12.09
C LEU A 204 -0.40 -6.97 -11.09
N LEU A 205 -0.46 -6.52 -9.84
CA LEU A 205 0.36 -7.02 -8.74
C LEU A 205 -0.28 -8.27 -8.14
N GLN A 206 0.32 -9.43 -8.36
CA GLN A 206 -0.10 -10.68 -7.71
C GLN A 206 0.62 -10.86 -6.38
N ILE A 207 -0.02 -10.48 -5.26
CA ILE A 207 0.57 -10.54 -3.93
C ILE A 207 -0.39 -11.26 -2.98
N PRO A 208 -0.05 -12.46 -2.46
CA PRO A 208 -0.90 -13.17 -1.51
C PRO A 208 -0.91 -12.47 -0.14
N ASN A 209 -2.08 -12.37 0.48
CA ASN A 209 -2.17 -11.94 1.88
C ASN A 209 -2.26 -13.18 2.81
N THR A 210 -1.17 -13.95 2.86
CA THR A 210 -1.11 -15.26 3.56
C THR A 210 -0.21 -15.25 4.79
N ASP A 211 0.33 -14.09 5.17
CA ASP A 211 1.22 -14.00 6.32
C ASP A 211 0.46 -14.29 7.62
N SER A 212 0.48 -15.55 8.05
CA SER A 212 -0.16 -16.07 9.26
C SER A 212 0.84 -16.31 10.40
N ASN A 213 2.14 -16.21 10.10
CA ASN A 213 3.23 -16.56 11.01
C ASN A 213 4.33 -15.49 11.03
N SER A 214 4.02 -14.22 10.82
CA SER A 214 4.98 -13.15 11.10
C SER A 214 5.22 -13.00 12.60
N HIS A 215 6.36 -12.38 12.94
CA HIS A 215 6.66 -11.91 14.29
C HIS A 215 5.46 -11.16 14.87
N TYR A 216 4.89 -10.20 14.11
CA TYR A 216 3.73 -9.43 14.54
C TYR A 216 2.55 -10.28 15.00
N LEU A 217 2.13 -11.27 14.19
CA LEU A 217 0.98 -12.10 14.52
C LEU A 217 1.24 -13.04 15.70
N ARG A 218 2.43 -13.67 15.75
CA ARG A 218 2.82 -14.51 16.88
C ARG A 218 2.83 -13.72 18.18
N THR A 219 3.38 -12.52 18.16
CA THR A 219 3.49 -11.67 19.34
C THR A 219 2.13 -11.12 19.77
N CYS A 220 1.26 -10.71 18.84
CA CYS A 220 -0.13 -10.33 19.18
C CYS A 220 -0.87 -11.48 19.90
N LYS A 221 -0.74 -12.71 19.37
CA LYS A 221 -1.32 -13.91 19.99
C LYS A 221 -0.73 -14.18 21.38
N ALA A 222 0.59 -14.09 21.53
CA ALA A 222 1.27 -14.28 22.82
C ALA A 222 0.88 -13.23 23.88
N LEU A 223 0.53 -12.02 23.44
CA LEU A 223 0.04 -10.94 24.29
C LEU A 223 -1.47 -11.06 24.60
N GLY A 224 -2.18 -12.01 24.00
CA GLY A 224 -3.64 -12.12 24.14
C GLY A 224 -4.41 -10.96 23.49
N ARG A 225 -3.81 -10.29 22.50
CA ARG A 225 -4.40 -9.12 21.82
C ARG A 225 -4.79 -9.47 20.38
N GLY A 226 -5.94 -8.94 19.94
CA GLY A 226 -6.37 -9.08 18.56
C GLY A 226 -5.44 -8.33 17.61
N SER A 227 -4.97 -8.98 16.55
CA SER A 227 -4.21 -8.31 15.49
C SER A 227 -5.11 -7.38 14.67
N HIS A 228 -4.53 -6.31 14.08
CA HIS A 228 -5.29 -5.43 13.19
C HIS A 228 -5.98 -6.24 12.07
N PRO A 229 -7.31 -6.06 11.87
CA PRO A 229 -8.11 -6.98 11.08
C PRO A 229 -7.91 -6.82 9.56
N ALA A 230 -7.56 -5.62 9.10
CA ALA A 230 -7.40 -5.30 7.68
C ALA A 230 -5.99 -4.76 7.45
N ARG A 231 -5.06 -5.62 7.02
CA ARG A 231 -3.67 -5.27 6.74
C ARG A 231 -3.37 -5.66 5.29
N PHE A 232 -2.78 -4.77 4.50
CA PHE A 232 -2.13 -5.21 3.27
C PHE A 232 -0.81 -5.93 3.57
N PRO A 233 -0.39 -6.87 2.71
CA PRO A 233 0.91 -7.53 2.81
C PRO A 233 2.05 -6.51 2.62
N ALA A 234 3.20 -6.75 3.25
CA ALA A 234 4.35 -5.83 3.20
C ALA A 234 4.89 -5.59 1.77
N ASP A 235 4.72 -6.56 0.87
CA ASP A 235 5.21 -6.45 -0.51
C ASP A 235 4.46 -5.37 -1.32
N LEU A 236 3.20 -5.07 -0.96
CA LEU A 236 2.43 -4.03 -1.64
C LEU A 236 3.06 -2.63 -1.43
N PRO A 237 3.22 -2.11 -0.19
CA PRO A 237 3.90 -0.85 0.01
C PRO A 237 5.38 -0.92 -0.37
N ARG A 238 6.04 -2.08 -0.25
CA ARG A 238 7.44 -2.25 -0.67
C ARG A 238 7.65 -1.97 -2.15
N PHE A 239 6.73 -2.43 -3.00
CA PHE A 239 6.74 -2.15 -4.43
C PHE A 239 6.73 -0.63 -4.67
N PHE A 240 5.72 0.07 -4.15
CA PHE A 240 5.58 1.51 -4.39
C PHE A 240 6.67 2.35 -3.71
N ILE A 241 7.15 1.99 -2.52
CA ILE A 241 8.26 2.69 -1.87
C ILE A 241 9.53 2.56 -2.72
N ARG A 242 9.85 1.37 -3.24
CA ARG A 242 11.02 1.20 -4.13
C ARG A 242 10.84 1.96 -5.45
N PHE A 243 9.65 1.89 -6.04
CA PHE A 243 9.36 2.46 -7.34
C PHE A 243 9.34 4.00 -7.31
N LEU A 244 8.78 4.60 -6.27
CA LEU A 244 8.40 6.03 -6.25
C LEU A 244 9.27 6.90 -5.32
N THR A 245 10.24 6.32 -4.62
CA THR A 245 11.10 7.06 -3.66
C THR A 245 12.56 6.62 -3.70
N ASP A 246 13.46 7.45 -3.18
CA ASP A 246 14.87 7.18 -2.88
C ASP A 246 15.11 6.98 -1.37
N PRO A 247 16.22 6.33 -0.95
CA PRO A 247 16.62 6.36 0.45
C PRO A 247 16.68 7.80 0.99
N GLY A 248 16.16 8.01 2.20
CA GLY A 248 16.05 9.33 2.82
C GLY A 248 14.77 10.12 2.52
N ASP A 249 14.02 9.77 1.47
CA ASP A 249 12.72 10.39 1.17
C ASP A 249 11.68 10.12 2.29
N LEU A 250 10.67 10.98 2.38
CA LEU A 250 9.60 10.86 3.37
C LEU A 250 8.38 10.09 2.83
N VAL A 251 8.11 8.94 3.45
CA VAL A 251 6.93 8.10 3.21
C VAL A 251 5.89 8.30 4.30
N VAL A 252 4.64 8.58 3.93
CA VAL A 252 3.55 8.82 4.88
C VAL A 252 2.42 7.82 4.72
N ASP A 253 1.89 7.32 5.83
CA ASP A 253 0.65 6.53 5.87
C ASP A 253 -0.37 7.18 6.80
N ILE A 254 -1.48 7.62 6.23
CA ILE A 254 -2.52 8.39 6.93
C ILE A 254 -3.60 7.51 7.59
N PHE A 255 -3.55 6.19 7.35
CA PHE A 255 -4.41 5.16 7.96
C PHE A 255 -3.57 3.93 8.33
N SER A 256 -2.53 4.16 9.14
CA SER A 256 -1.43 3.21 9.29
C SER A 256 -1.80 1.86 9.93
N GLY A 257 -2.85 1.78 10.77
CA GLY A 257 -3.29 0.55 11.39
C GLY A 257 -2.16 -0.17 12.13
N SER A 258 -1.69 -1.29 11.57
CA SER A 258 -0.55 -2.05 12.11
C SER A 258 0.83 -1.47 11.78
N ASN A 259 0.92 -0.33 11.10
CA ASN A 259 2.14 0.33 10.62
C ASN A 259 3.03 -0.53 9.70
N THR A 260 2.42 -1.24 8.74
CA THR A 260 3.19 -1.98 7.72
C THR A 260 4.03 -1.04 6.87
N THR A 261 3.48 0.12 6.49
CA THR A 261 4.16 1.12 5.66
C THR A 261 5.42 1.67 6.33
N GLY A 262 5.33 2.11 7.59
CA GLY A 262 6.48 2.62 8.32
C GLY A 262 7.56 1.56 8.55
N TYR A 263 7.15 0.31 8.82
CA TYR A 263 8.09 -0.81 8.94
C TYR A 263 8.89 -1.03 7.64
N VAL A 264 8.20 -1.08 6.49
CA VAL A 264 8.84 -1.27 5.19
C VAL A 264 9.69 -0.05 4.79
N ALA A 265 9.23 1.17 5.09
CA ALA A 265 9.99 2.39 4.85
C ALA A 265 11.30 2.41 5.66
N GLU A 266 11.26 2.06 6.95
CA GLU A 266 12.44 1.92 7.81
C GLU A 266 13.44 0.92 7.22
N GLU A 267 12.96 -0.27 6.83
CA GLU A 267 13.80 -1.33 6.25
C GLU A 267 14.48 -0.89 4.95
N LEU A 268 13.78 -0.10 4.12
CA LEU A 268 14.31 0.46 2.88
C LEU A 268 15.12 1.75 3.09
N GLY A 269 15.32 2.20 4.33
CA GLY A 269 16.08 3.41 4.63
C GLY A 269 15.41 4.72 4.21
N ARG A 270 14.07 4.76 4.18
CA ARG A 270 13.27 5.98 3.99
C ARG A 270 12.90 6.58 5.35
N GLN A 271 12.73 7.89 5.40
CA GLN A 271 12.06 8.51 6.52
C GLN A 271 10.57 8.16 6.47
N TRP A 272 9.90 8.05 7.62
CA TRP A 272 8.47 7.76 7.62
C TRP A 272 7.68 8.45 8.71
N LEU A 273 6.40 8.70 8.39
CA LEU A 273 5.40 9.19 9.33
C LEU A 273 4.11 8.38 9.14
N SER A 274 3.70 7.69 10.19
CA SER A 274 2.49 6.90 10.19
C SER A 274 1.50 7.49 11.18
N VAL A 275 0.25 7.63 10.78
CA VAL A 275 -0.81 8.20 11.61
C VAL A 275 -1.93 7.17 11.77
N GLU A 276 -2.35 6.97 13.01
CA GLU A 276 -3.47 6.10 13.37
C GLU A 276 -4.35 6.85 14.37
N ILE A 277 -5.67 6.81 14.20
CA ILE A 277 -6.58 7.49 15.11
C ILE A 277 -6.86 6.65 16.36
N ASP A 278 -6.88 5.32 16.22
CA ASP A 278 -7.08 4.40 17.31
C ASP A 278 -5.79 4.18 18.12
N ARG A 279 -5.79 4.63 19.36
CA ARG A 279 -4.64 4.55 20.27
C ARG A 279 -4.15 3.11 20.46
N HIS A 280 -5.05 2.14 20.51
CA HIS A 280 -4.70 0.74 20.73
C HIS A 280 -3.96 0.15 19.52
N CYS A 281 -4.44 0.43 18.30
CA CYS A 281 -3.76 0.05 17.06
C CYS A 281 -2.40 0.75 16.95
N ALA A 282 -2.33 2.06 17.24
CA ALA A 282 -1.09 2.81 17.25
C ALA A 282 -0.06 2.19 18.22
N ALA A 283 -0.46 1.86 19.45
CA ALA A 283 0.40 1.20 20.44
C ALA A 283 0.84 -0.20 20.00
N LEU A 284 -0.10 -1.03 19.55
CA LEU A 284 0.18 -2.41 19.12
C LEU A 284 1.12 -2.48 17.91
N SER A 285 1.15 -1.45 17.07
CA SER A 285 2.04 -1.39 15.90
C SER A 285 3.53 -1.42 16.27
N VAL A 286 3.90 -1.06 17.51
CA VAL A 286 5.28 -1.14 18.05
C VAL A 286 5.91 -2.51 17.85
N VAL A 287 5.08 -3.57 17.88
CA VAL A 287 5.51 -4.97 17.72
C VAL A 287 6.32 -5.18 16.44
N ARG A 288 6.03 -4.45 15.36
CA ARG A 288 6.77 -4.58 14.10
C ARG A 288 8.24 -4.19 14.22
N PHE A 289 8.59 -3.37 15.19
CA PHE A 289 9.93 -2.79 15.35
C PHE A 289 10.72 -3.46 16.48
N MET A 290 10.23 -4.56 17.04
CA MET A 290 10.73 -5.17 18.27
C MET A 290 11.01 -6.67 18.12
N GLU A 291 11.55 -7.11 16.97
CA GLU A 291 11.76 -8.55 16.69
C GLU A 291 12.75 -9.24 17.63
N SER A 292 13.73 -8.49 18.17
CA SER A 292 14.75 -9.01 19.09
C SER A 292 14.34 -9.00 20.56
N GLU A 293 13.17 -8.44 20.88
CA GLU A 293 12.78 -8.16 22.26
C GLU A 293 11.86 -9.23 22.85
N ASN A 294 11.92 -9.42 24.16
CA ASN A 294 11.04 -10.37 24.84
C ASN A 294 9.61 -9.82 24.98
N THR A 295 8.64 -10.73 25.10
CA THR A 295 7.21 -10.39 25.17
C THR A 295 6.84 -9.45 26.32
N GLN A 296 7.55 -9.50 27.45
CA GLN A 296 7.27 -8.63 28.60
C GLN A 296 7.66 -7.18 28.28
N MET A 297 8.84 -6.96 27.70
CA MET A 297 9.28 -5.62 27.29
C MET A 297 8.36 -5.01 26.23
N ILE A 298 7.90 -5.82 25.27
CA ILE A 298 6.90 -5.40 24.28
C ILE A 298 5.59 -4.98 24.97
N ARG A 299 5.13 -5.76 25.96
CA ARG A 299 3.94 -5.44 26.74
C ARG A 299 4.08 -4.11 27.49
N ASP A 300 5.22 -3.90 28.14
CA ASP A 300 5.49 -2.68 28.91
C ASP A 300 5.49 -1.43 28.02
N HIS A 301 6.10 -1.52 26.82
CA HIS A 301 6.04 -0.43 25.84
C HIS A 301 4.63 -0.16 25.34
N ILE A 302 3.84 -1.20 25.04
CA ILE A 302 2.44 -1.02 24.63
C ILE A 302 1.67 -0.29 25.73
N HIS A 303 1.80 -0.70 27.00
CA HIS A 303 1.13 -0.05 28.12
C HIS A 303 1.58 1.41 28.31
N ALA A 304 2.88 1.69 28.19
CA ALA A 304 3.39 3.05 28.28
C ALA A 304 2.79 3.96 27.19
N ILE A 305 2.68 3.48 25.96
CA ILE A 305 2.06 4.22 24.84
C ILE A 305 0.57 4.42 25.09
N GLU A 306 -0.14 3.40 25.57
CA GLU A 306 -1.56 3.49 25.94
C GLU A 306 -1.78 4.54 27.04
N ALA A 307 -0.86 4.63 28.01
CA ALA A 307 -0.85 5.66 29.06
C ALA A 307 -0.44 7.06 28.56
N GLY A 308 -0.02 7.19 27.29
CA GLY A 308 0.31 8.47 26.66
C GLY A 308 1.78 8.85 26.68
N HIS A 309 2.67 7.92 27.05
CA HIS A 309 4.11 8.14 26.95
C HIS A 309 4.60 7.90 25.53
N THR A 310 5.56 8.72 25.08
CA THR A 310 6.27 8.49 23.83
C THR A 310 7.48 7.59 24.08
N ILE A 311 7.62 6.53 23.29
CA ILE A 311 8.75 5.60 23.36
C ILE A 311 9.73 5.82 22.22
N MET A 312 11.03 5.74 22.49
CA MET A 312 12.08 5.67 21.48
C MET A 312 12.52 4.21 21.30
N LEU A 313 12.40 3.69 20.08
CA LEU A 313 12.73 2.32 19.73
C LEU A 313 14.09 2.23 19.04
N LYS A 314 14.83 1.16 19.31
CA LYS A 314 15.94 0.72 18.47
C LYS A 314 15.35 -0.14 17.36
N ALA A 315 15.11 0.44 16.18
CA ALA A 315 14.61 -0.33 15.04
C ALA A 315 15.56 -1.48 14.67
N PRO A 316 15.05 -2.61 14.14
CA PRO A 316 15.88 -3.75 13.77
C PRO A 316 16.98 -3.34 12.80
N ARG A 317 18.19 -3.90 12.98
CA ARG A 317 19.29 -3.68 12.04
C ARG A 317 18.86 -4.21 10.67
N VAL A 318 18.88 -3.35 9.66
CA VAL A 318 18.59 -3.70 8.27
C VAL A 318 19.57 -4.80 7.83
N SER A 319 19.12 -6.06 7.81
CA SER A 319 19.79 -7.06 7.00
C SER A 319 19.32 -6.80 5.56
N ALA A 320 20.25 -6.50 4.67
CA ALA A 320 19.94 -6.33 3.26
C ALA A 320 19.44 -7.67 2.71
N GLN A 321 18.13 -7.93 2.76
CA GLN A 321 17.58 -9.08 2.07
C GLN A 321 17.63 -8.81 0.56
N PRO A 322 18.28 -9.68 -0.24
CA PRO A 322 18.24 -9.57 -1.68
C PRO A 322 16.79 -9.73 -2.15
N ALA A 323 16.41 -8.96 -3.17
CA ALA A 323 15.09 -9.00 -3.78
C ALA A 323 14.80 -10.40 -4.33
N LEU A 324 14.07 -11.22 -3.58
CA LEU A 324 13.49 -12.47 -4.08
C LEU A 324 12.03 -12.20 -4.41
N PHE A 325 11.77 -11.83 -5.66
CA PHE A 325 10.46 -11.99 -6.25
C PHE A 325 10.39 -13.42 -6.82
N TYR A 326 9.46 -14.23 -6.32
CA TYR A 326 9.17 -15.59 -6.81
C TYR A 326 8.30 -15.57 -8.06
#